data_AF-A0A482VIN0-F1
#
_entry.id   AF-A0A482VIN0-F1
#
_cell.length_a   1.000
_cell.length_b   1.000
_cell.length_c   1.000
_cell.angle_alpha   90.00
_cell.angle_beta   90.00
_cell.angle_gamma   90.00
#
_symmetry.space_group_name_H-M   'P 1'
#
loop_
_entity.id
_entity.type
_entity.pdbx_description
1 polymer ?
#
loop_
_entity_poly.entity_id
_entity_poly.type
_entity_poly.pdbx_seq_one_letter_code
_entity_poly.pdbx_strand_id
1 'polypeptide(L)' 'MDLHWNPQMEKQVQDRIYRMGQTKPIFIYKFMAVGTIEERIKAIQEKKLELANSVLQEPDELTL' A
#
# COMPACT_ATOMS: atom_id res chain seq x y z
N MET A 1 -6.77 -13.64 -2.30
CA MET A 1 -7.97 -13.74 -1.45
C MET A 1 -7.45 -13.71 -0.03
N ASP A 2 -7.99 -12.83 0.80
CA ASP A 2 -7.52 -12.37 2.13
C ASP A 2 -6.68 -11.08 2.13
N LEU A 3 -7.21 -10.06 2.81
CA LEU A 3 -6.53 -8.80 3.10
C LEU A 3 -5.43 -9.07 4.13
N HIS A 4 -4.19 -9.20 3.67
CA HIS A 4 -3.05 -9.38 4.56
C HIS A 4 -2.71 -8.06 5.27
N TRP A 5 -2.41 -8.14 6.56
CA TRP A 5 -2.07 -6.99 7.41
C TRP A 5 -0.83 -6.19 6.96
N ASN A 6 -0.04 -6.71 6.02
CA ASN A 6 1.20 -6.10 5.57
C ASN A 6 1.07 -5.44 4.17
N PRO A 7 1.06 -4.10 4.08
CA PRO A 7 0.94 -3.39 2.80
C PRO A 7 2.15 -3.63 1.86
N GLN A 8 3.33 -3.99 2.39
CA GLN A 8 4.52 -4.26 1.58
C GLN A 8 4.39 -5.54 0.74
N MET A 9 3.66 -6.55 1.24
CA MET A 9 3.42 -7.79 0.48
C MET A 9 2.60 -7.51 -0.77
N GLU A 10 1.60 -6.64 -0.69
CA GLU A 10 0.82 -6.22 -1.85
C GLU A 10 1.67 -5.50 -2.88
N LYS A 11 2.53 -4.57 -2.46
CA LYS A 11 3.46 -3.88 -3.38
C LYS A 11 4.36 -4.89 -4.11
N GLN A 12 4.86 -5.90 -3.42
CA GLN A 12 5.71 -6.92 -4.04
C GLN A 12 4.95 -7.79 -5.05
N VAL A 13 3.67 -8.09 -4.80
CA VAL A 13 2.82 -8.81 -5.75
C VAL A 13 2.50 -7.94 -6.97
N GLN A 14 2.23 -6.65 -6.78
CA GLN A 14 2.03 -5.71 -7.88
C GLN A 14 3.29 -5.57 -8.74
N ASP A 15 4.46 -5.45 -8.11
CA ASP A 15 5.75 -5.35 -8.78
C ASP A 15 6.05 -6.59 -9.63
N ARG A 16 5.62 -7.79 -9.20
CA ARG A 16 5.72 -9.00 -10.02
C ARG A 16 4.87 -8.97 -11.30
N ILE A 17 3.75 -8.25 -11.29
CA ILE A 17 2.86 -8.13 -12.45
C ILE A 17 3.31 -6.99 -13.36
N TYR A 18 3.81 -5.90 -12.79
CA TYR A 18 4.39 -4.78 -13.52
C TYR A 18 5.81 -5.14 -14.00
N ARG A 19 5.91 -5.78 -15.16
CA ARG A 19 7.20 -6.04 -15.80
C ARG A 19 7.51 -4.98 -16.87
N MET A 20 8.72 -4.42 -16.84
CA MET A 20 9.18 -3.51 -17.90
C MET A 20 9.10 -4.19 -19.28
N GLY A 21 8.44 -3.55 -20.23
CA GLY A 21 8.20 -4.07 -21.59
C GLY A 21 6.76 -4.55 -21.84
N GLN A 22 5.87 -4.46 -20.85
CA GLN A 22 4.48 -4.86 -21.01
C GLN A 22 3.66 -3.76 -21.71
N THR A 23 3.19 -4.02 -22.93
CA THR A 23 2.43 -3.06 -23.76
C THR A 23 0.92 -3.06 -23.46
N LYS A 24 0.46 -4.01 -22.63
CA LYS A 24 -0.96 -4.18 -22.29
C LYS A 24 -1.26 -3.54 -20.94
N PRO A 25 -2.38 -2.79 -20.81
CA PRO A 25 -2.78 -2.22 -19.53
C PRO A 25 -3.09 -3.33 -18.52
N ILE A 26 -2.55 -3.19 -17.32
CA ILE A 26 -2.75 -4.12 -16.21
C ILE A 26 -3.82 -3.52 -15.29
N PHE A 27 -4.91 -4.25 -15.09
CA PHE A 27 -5.96 -3.87 -14.15
C PHE A 27 -5.87 -4.73 -12.89
N ILE A 28 -5.72 -4.09 -11.74
CA ILE A 28 -5.70 -4.75 -10.44
C ILE A 28 -7.04 -4.47 -9.78
N TYR A 29 -7.87 -5.52 -9.69
CA TYR A 29 -9.16 -5.44 -9.01
C TYR A 29 -9.00 -5.96 -7.58
N LYS A 30 -9.37 -5.11 -6.62
CA LYS A 30 -9.43 -5.49 -5.21
C LYS A 30 -10.90 -5.56 -4.82
N PHE A 31 -11.37 -6.74 -4.45
CA PHE A 31 -12.69 -6.91 -3.87
C PHE A 31 -12.60 -6.59 -2.38
N MET A 32 -13.49 -5.72 -1.91
CA MET A 32 -13.60 -5.35 -0.50
C MET A 32 -15.08 -5.41 -0.12
N ALA A 33 -15.40 -6.11 0.97
CA ALA A 33 -16.75 -6.14 1.49
C ALA A 33 -16.98 -4.92 2.40
N VAL A 34 -18.07 -4.19 2.13
CA VAL A 34 -18.44 -2.98 2.90
C VAL A 34 -19.08 -3.41 4.22
N GLY A 35 -18.67 -2.81 5.33
CA GLY A 35 -19.20 -3.13 6.67
C GLY A 35 -18.60 -4.36 7.34
N THR A 36 -17.53 -4.94 6.80
CA THR A 36 -16.78 -6.03 7.44
C THR A 36 -15.53 -5.52 8.17
N ILE A 37 -14.84 -6.43 8.88
CA ILE A 37 -13.56 -6.16 9.56
C ILE A 37 -12.48 -5.61 8.61
N GLU A 38 -12.58 -5.88 7.31
CA GLU A 38 -11.63 -5.44 6.29
C GLU A 38 -11.53 -3.90 6.21
N GLU A 39 -12.63 -3.19 6.43
CA GLU A 39 -12.67 -1.72 6.41
C GLU A 39 -11.90 -1.12 7.59
N ARG A 40 -12.03 -1.74 8.78
CA ARG A 40 -11.26 -1.35 9.98
C ARG A 40 -9.77 -1.65 9.81
N ILE A 41 -9.42 -2.77 9.19
CA ILE A 41 -8.02 -3.13 8.90
C ILE A 41 -7.41 -2.11 7.93
N LYS A 42 -8.14 -1.69 6.90
CA LYS A 42 -7.69 -0.65 5.97
C LYS A 42 -7.43 0.67 6.69
N ALA A 43 -8.36 1.12 7.54
CA ALA A 43 -8.20 2.35 8.31
C ALA A 43 -6.97 2.30 9.25
N ILE A 44 -6.71 1.14 9.86
CA ILE A 44 -5.52 0.94 10.71
C ILE A 44 -4.23 0.95 9.87
N GLN A 45 -4.24 0.33 8.68
CA GLN A 45 -3.11 0.37 7.75
C GLN A 45 -2.80 1.80 7.28
N GLU A 46 -3.82 2.58 6.89
CA GLU A 46 -3.67 3.97 6.49
C GLU A 46 -3.06 4.79 7.64
N LYS A 47 -3.60 4.66 8.85
CA LYS A 47 -3.09 5.35 10.03
C LYS A 47 -1.65 4.97 10.37
N LYS A 48 -1.28 3.70 10.16
CA LYS A 48 0.10 3.21 10.36
C LYS A 48 1.05 3.74 9.28
N LEU A 49 0.58 3.85 8.03
CA LEU A 49 1.34 4.40 6.92
C LEU A 49 1.56 5.91 7.08
N GLU A 50 0.52 6.65 7.50
CA GLU A 50 0.60 8.06 7.84
C GLU A 50 1.60 8.31 8.96
N LEU A 51 1.56 7.50 10.02
CA LEU A 51 2.52 7.59 11.11
C LEU A 51 3.96 7.33 10.62
N ALA A 52 4.15 6.30 9.77
CA ALA A 52 5.46 6.00 9.20
C ALA A 52 5.96 7.13 8.28
N ASN A 53 5.09 7.73 7.47
CA ASN A 53 5.43 8.89 6.65
C ASN A 53 5.75 10.12 7.49
N SER A 54 5.01 10.36 8.59
CA SER A 54 5.28 11.46 9.51
C SER A 54 6.62 11.32 10.24
N VAL A 55 7.05 10.09 10.52
CA VAL A 55 8.37 9.80 11.12
C VAL A 55 9.49 9.93 10.08
N LEU A 56 9.24 9.56 8.82
CA LEU A 56 10.18 9.76 7.71
C LEU A 56 10.29 11.24 7.26
N GLN A 57 9.38 12.09 7.70
CA GLN A 57 9.42 13.55 7.54
C GLN A 57 10.10 14.26 8.73
N GLU A 58 11.02 13.61 9.45
CA GLU A 58 12.01 14.39 10.17
C GLU A 58 12.89 15.11 9.12
N PRO A 59 12.91 16.46 9.12
CA PRO A 59 13.65 17.22 8.13
C PRO A 59 15.13 16.92 8.29
N ASP A 60 15.72 16.38 7.24
CA ASP A 60 17.16 16.37 7.04
C ASP A 60 17.64 17.83 7.14
N GLU A 61 18.32 18.14 8.24
CA GLU A 61 19.18 19.31 8.37
C GLU A 61 20.16 19.31 7.20
N LEU A 62 19.83 19.99 6.11
CA LEU A 62 20.78 20.44 5.09
C LEU A 62 20.13 21.52 4.22
N THR A 63 19.80 22.64 4.86
CA THR A 63 19.83 23.92 4.15
C THR A 63 21.26 24.45 4.28
N LEU A 64 22.03 24.24 3.22
CA LEU A 64 23.34 24.86 2.97
C LEU A 64 23.18 26.36 2.67
#